data_AF-A0A5J5GLM5-F1
#
_entry.id   AF-A0A5J5GLM5-F1
#
_cell.length_a   1.000
_cell.length_b   1.000
_cell.length_c   1.000
_cell.angle_alpha   90.00
_cell.angle_beta   90.00
_cell.angle_gamma   90.00
#
_symmetry.space_group_name_H-M   'P 1'
#
loop_
_entity.id
_entity.type
_entity.pdbx_description
1 polymer ?
#
loop_
_entity_poly.entity_id
_entity_poly.type
_entity_poly.pdbx_seq_one_letter_code
_entity_poly.pdbx_strand_id
1 'polypeptide(L)'
;MLDTLNAQIGSSALIWLFLAAFIIHDFEEIIFMEGWTQKHGAWLISRLPAPAARIAGRYGRLTGSRFAVPVLFEFIAFVPITFAAAERQHYAFFLGINAVMFIHVFTHLGHAILLRRYTPGVVTAVLIALPYSAYLFYRLTDEGLVSWKEIWMSLPYGAILIPLVGFGYLAGKYLAPAREA
;
A
#
# COMPACT_ATOMS: atom_id res chain seq x y z
N MET A 1 -22.62 -15.62 2.91
CA MET A 1 -21.18 -15.51 2.61
C MET A 1 -20.48 -14.62 3.63
N LEU A 2 -20.89 -13.35 3.78
CA LEU A 2 -20.33 -12.45 4.81
C LEU A 2 -20.57 -12.99 6.23
N ASP A 3 -21.77 -13.49 6.54
CA ASP A 3 -22.04 -14.10 7.87
C ASP A 3 -21.12 -15.27 8.19
N THR A 4 -20.78 -16.07 7.17
CA THR A 4 -19.85 -17.21 7.30
C THR A 4 -18.44 -16.71 7.58
N LEU A 5 -17.98 -15.66 6.91
CA LEU A 5 -16.67 -15.04 7.18
C LEU A 5 -16.65 -14.40 8.58
N ASN A 6 -17.72 -13.69 8.95
CA ASN A 6 -17.87 -13.06 10.26
C ASN A 6 -17.77 -14.08 11.40
N ALA A 7 -18.37 -15.27 11.21
CA ALA A 7 -18.32 -16.35 12.19
C ALA A 7 -16.94 -17.02 12.31
N GLN A 8 -16.12 -16.98 11.27
CA GLN A 8 -14.81 -17.66 11.23
C GLN A 8 -13.63 -16.73 11.57
N ILE A 9 -13.77 -15.43 11.31
CA ILE A 9 -12.71 -14.45 11.45
C ILE A 9 -13.15 -13.39 12.47
N GLY A 10 -12.62 -13.49 13.68
CA GLY A 10 -12.79 -12.46 14.70
C GLY A 10 -12.12 -11.13 14.29
N SER A 11 -12.63 -10.01 14.80
CA SER A 11 -12.21 -8.68 14.37
C SER A 11 -10.76 -8.34 14.69
N SER A 12 -10.22 -8.82 15.83
CA SER A 12 -8.78 -8.71 16.09
C SER A 12 -7.95 -9.46 15.04
N ALA A 13 -8.33 -10.70 14.70
CA ALA A 13 -7.64 -11.47 13.66
C ALA A 13 -7.72 -10.77 12.29
N LEU A 14 -8.88 -10.18 11.96
CA LEU A 14 -9.05 -9.39 10.73
C LEU A 14 -8.15 -8.15 10.71
N ILE A 15 -8.00 -7.45 11.83
CA ILE A 15 -7.08 -6.31 11.95
C ILE A 15 -5.64 -6.77 11.75
N TRP A 16 -5.24 -7.92 12.32
CA TRP A 16 -3.91 -8.49 12.11
C TRP A 16 -3.64 -8.93 10.67
N LEU A 17 -4.67 -9.38 9.93
CA LEU A 17 -4.55 -9.72 8.50
C LEU A 17 -4.09 -8.53 7.64
N PHE A 18 -4.21 -7.29 8.12
CA PHE A 18 -3.62 -6.11 7.49
C PHE A 18 -2.16 -6.31 7.10
N LEU A 19 -1.33 -6.79 8.04
CA LEU A 19 0.11 -6.92 7.82
C LEU A 19 0.41 -7.93 6.70
N ALA A 20 -0.38 -9.00 6.61
CA ALA A 20 -0.28 -9.98 5.55
C ALA A 20 -0.73 -9.40 4.20
N ALA A 21 -1.89 -8.72 4.17
CA ALA A 21 -2.40 -8.09 2.96
C ALA A 21 -1.44 -7.03 2.40
N PHE A 22 -0.89 -6.19 3.29
CA PHE A 22 0.13 -5.19 2.97
C PHE A 22 1.38 -5.84 2.39
N ILE A 23 2.03 -6.75 3.10
CA ILE A 23 3.32 -7.29 2.63
C ILE A 23 3.18 -8.13 1.36
N ILE A 24 2.06 -8.84 1.17
CA ILE A 24 1.82 -9.60 -0.07
C ILE A 24 1.69 -8.64 -1.26
N HIS A 25 1.00 -7.50 -1.07
CA HIS A 25 0.88 -6.48 -2.10
C HIS A 25 2.25 -5.89 -2.47
N ASP A 26 2.99 -5.43 -1.46
CA ASP A 26 4.30 -4.83 -1.65
C ASP A 26 5.34 -5.84 -2.17
N PHE A 27 5.21 -7.14 -1.88
CA PHE A 27 6.04 -8.17 -2.51
C PHE A 27 5.85 -8.24 -4.02
N GLU A 28 4.62 -8.10 -4.53
CA GLU A 28 4.41 -8.02 -5.98
C GLU A 28 5.17 -6.81 -6.55
N GLU A 29 5.07 -5.66 -5.90
CA GLU A 29 5.79 -4.46 -6.33
C GLU A 29 7.32 -4.67 -6.28
N ILE A 30 7.87 -5.15 -5.17
CA ILE A 30 9.32 -5.41 -5.02
C ILE A 30 9.84 -6.34 -6.11
N ILE A 31 9.11 -7.41 -6.42
CA ILE A 31 9.53 -8.42 -7.39
C ILE A 31 9.48 -7.88 -8.83
N PHE A 32 8.41 -7.16 -9.19
CA PHE A 32 8.14 -6.82 -10.59
C PHE A 32 8.49 -5.37 -10.97
N MET A 33 8.61 -4.45 -10.02
CA MET A 33 8.81 -3.01 -10.28
C MET A 33 10.06 -2.74 -11.11
N GLU A 34 11.18 -3.34 -10.75
CA GLU A 34 12.45 -3.12 -11.44
C GLU A 34 12.38 -3.60 -12.90
N GLY A 35 12.04 -4.86 -13.13
CA GLY A 35 11.94 -5.42 -14.49
C GLY A 35 10.90 -4.69 -15.35
N TRP A 36 9.78 -4.28 -14.76
CA TRP A 36 8.76 -3.50 -15.46
C TRP A 36 9.26 -2.12 -15.87
N THR A 37 9.94 -1.42 -14.96
CA THR A 37 10.51 -0.08 -15.21
C THR A 37 11.60 -0.15 -16.26
N GLN A 38 12.42 -1.21 -16.28
CA GLN A 38 13.42 -1.43 -17.33
C GLN A 38 12.78 -1.61 -18.70
N LYS A 39 11.71 -2.40 -18.78
CA LYS A 39 11.06 -2.72 -20.06
C LYS A 39 10.18 -1.59 -20.59
N HIS A 40 9.52 -0.83 -19.71
CA HIS A 40 8.47 0.12 -20.10
C HIS A 40 8.75 1.56 -19.68
N GLY A 41 9.77 1.83 -18.86
CA GLY A 41 10.02 3.16 -18.27
C GLY A 41 10.28 4.25 -19.31
N ALA A 42 11.12 3.98 -20.31
CA ALA A 42 11.37 4.95 -21.40
C ALA A 42 10.10 5.25 -22.20
N TRP A 43 9.32 4.21 -22.51
CA TRP A 43 8.02 4.36 -23.17
C TRP A 43 7.05 5.20 -22.30
N LEU A 44 6.96 4.92 -21.01
CA LEU A 44 6.11 5.66 -20.08
C LEU A 44 6.50 7.15 -20.03
N ILE A 45 7.79 7.45 -19.86
CA ILE A 45 8.31 8.83 -19.79
C ILE A 45 7.94 9.62 -21.06
N SER A 46 8.03 9.01 -22.23
CA SER A 46 7.66 9.66 -23.51
C SER A 46 6.15 9.96 -23.67
N ARG A 47 5.30 9.33 -22.86
CA ARG A 47 3.83 9.52 -22.88
C ARG A 47 3.34 10.48 -21.81
N LEU A 48 4.19 10.86 -20.85
CA LEU A 48 3.83 11.73 -19.74
C LEU A 48 4.08 13.21 -20.07
N PRO A 49 3.26 14.14 -19.55
CA PRO A 49 3.56 15.56 -19.61
C PRO A 49 4.86 15.88 -18.85
N ALA A 50 5.57 16.95 -19.24
CA ALA A 50 6.92 17.24 -18.77
C ALA A 50 7.14 17.18 -17.24
N PRO A 51 6.22 17.68 -16.38
CA PRO A 51 6.37 17.55 -14.93
C PRO A 51 6.35 16.09 -14.46
N ALA A 52 5.41 15.29 -14.95
CA ALA A 52 5.26 13.88 -14.61
C ALA A 52 6.41 13.03 -15.18
N ALA A 53 6.85 13.33 -16.40
CA ALA A 53 7.99 12.69 -17.04
C ALA A 53 9.28 12.90 -16.24
N ARG A 54 9.50 14.12 -15.70
CA ARG A 54 10.66 14.42 -14.83
C ARG A 54 10.63 13.64 -13.53
N ILE A 55 9.45 13.48 -12.93
CA ILE A 55 9.26 12.68 -11.71
C ILE A 55 9.56 11.21 -12.04
N ALA A 56 8.89 10.63 -13.05
CA ALA A 56 9.08 9.25 -13.48
C ALA A 56 10.56 8.94 -13.82
N GLY A 57 11.27 9.88 -14.46
CA GLY A 57 12.70 9.75 -14.75
C GLY A 57 13.59 9.60 -13.51
N ARG A 58 13.20 10.17 -12.36
CA ARG A 58 13.92 9.98 -11.08
C ARG A 58 13.78 8.55 -10.56
N TYR A 59 12.64 7.91 -10.85
CA TYR A 59 12.35 6.52 -10.49
C TYR A 59 12.90 5.51 -11.50
N GLY A 60 13.40 5.94 -12.66
CA GLY A 60 13.97 5.04 -13.68
C GLY A 60 15.21 4.26 -13.26
N ARG A 61 15.80 4.57 -12.10
CA ARG A 61 16.94 3.87 -11.48
C ARG A 61 16.57 3.13 -10.20
N LEU A 62 15.28 2.94 -9.94
CA LEU A 62 14.83 2.24 -8.75
C LEU A 62 15.04 0.73 -8.93
N THR A 63 15.76 0.12 -8.00
CA THR A 63 15.92 -1.33 -7.91
C THR A 63 14.89 -1.90 -6.94
N GLY A 64 14.60 -3.20 -7.04
CA GLY A 64 13.72 -3.88 -6.08
C GLY A 64 14.24 -3.75 -4.65
N SER A 65 15.57 -3.83 -4.46
CA SER A 65 16.22 -3.66 -3.15
C SER A 65 16.05 -2.26 -2.57
N ARG A 66 16.09 -1.21 -3.41
CA ARG A 66 15.83 0.17 -2.97
C ARG A 66 14.37 0.43 -2.67
N PHE A 67 13.47 -0.23 -3.40
CA PHE A 67 12.03 -0.19 -3.13
C PHE A 67 11.68 -0.92 -1.82
N ALA A 68 12.37 -2.02 -1.48
CA ALA A 68 12.12 -2.76 -0.25
C ALA A 68 12.44 -1.98 1.04
N VAL A 69 13.29 -0.95 0.98
CA VAL A 69 13.65 -0.16 2.17
C VAL A 69 12.48 0.63 2.76
N PRO A 70 11.75 1.50 2.01
CA PRO A 70 10.55 2.14 2.54
C PRO A 70 9.49 1.12 3.00
N VAL A 71 9.27 0.03 2.27
CA VAL A 71 8.34 -1.04 2.66
C VAL A 71 8.70 -1.63 4.02
N LEU A 72 9.99 -1.84 4.29
CA LEU A 72 10.45 -2.31 5.60
C LEU A 72 10.14 -1.30 6.72
N PHE A 73 10.37 0.00 6.49
CA PHE A 73 10.05 1.04 7.47
C PHE A 73 8.54 1.13 7.73
N GLU A 74 7.73 1.02 6.69
CA GLU A 74 6.27 0.94 6.81
C GLU A 74 5.84 -0.27 7.61
N PHE A 75 6.35 -1.47 7.28
CA PHE A 75 6.03 -2.69 8.01
C PHE A 75 6.36 -2.58 9.49
N ILE A 76 7.55 -2.06 9.84
CA ILE A 76 7.96 -1.83 11.24
C ILE A 76 7.00 -0.86 11.95
N ALA A 77 6.58 0.21 11.30
CA ALA A 77 5.63 1.17 11.87
C ALA A 77 4.21 0.60 11.99
N PHE A 78 3.81 -0.28 11.07
CA PHE A 78 2.48 -0.87 11.02
C PHE A 78 2.24 -1.90 12.11
N VAL A 79 3.27 -2.64 12.54
CA VAL A 79 3.14 -3.61 13.64
C VAL A 79 2.55 -2.99 14.92
N PRO A 80 3.12 -1.92 15.52
CA PRO A 80 2.56 -1.32 16.73
C PRO A 80 1.20 -0.64 16.49
N ILE A 81 0.96 -0.07 15.30
CA ILE A 81 -0.35 0.52 14.94
C ILE A 81 -1.43 -0.57 14.89
N THR A 82 -1.11 -1.71 14.27
CA THR A 82 -2.01 -2.87 14.16
C THR A 82 -2.29 -3.46 15.52
N PHE A 83 -1.25 -3.62 16.36
CA PHE A 83 -1.40 -4.06 17.75
C PHE A 83 -2.32 -3.13 18.54
N ALA A 84 -2.14 -1.81 18.43
CA ALA A 84 -2.98 -0.84 19.13
C ALA A 84 -4.45 -0.91 18.70
N ALA A 85 -4.73 -1.15 17.41
CA ALA A 85 -6.08 -1.34 16.92
C ALA A 85 -6.68 -2.69 17.38
N ALA A 86 -5.94 -3.78 17.22
CA ALA A 86 -6.42 -5.13 17.49
C ALA A 86 -6.65 -5.38 18.99
N GLU A 87 -5.68 -4.99 19.83
CA GLU A 87 -5.62 -5.38 21.24
C GLU A 87 -6.04 -4.25 22.19
N ARG A 88 -6.01 -2.99 21.72
CA ARG A 88 -6.30 -1.81 22.55
C ARG A 88 -7.45 -0.96 22.01
N GLN A 89 -8.06 -1.35 20.88
CA GLN A 89 -9.19 -0.64 20.26
C GLN A 89 -8.86 0.82 19.90
N HIS A 90 -7.58 1.12 19.63
CA HIS A 90 -7.13 2.44 19.18
C HIS A 90 -7.06 2.49 17.66
N TYR A 91 -8.15 2.91 17.02
CA TYR A 91 -8.34 2.74 15.58
C TYR A 91 -7.84 3.88 14.69
N ALA A 92 -7.67 5.11 15.19
CA ALA A 92 -7.47 6.29 14.34
C ALA A 92 -6.33 6.16 13.30
N PHE A 93 -5.13 5.77 13.73
CA PHE A 93 -4.01 5.56 12.81
C PHE A 93 -4.24 4.37 11.88
N PHE A 94 -4.77 3.26 12.41
CA PHE A 94 -5.03 2.05 11.65
C PHE A 94 -6.08 2.26 10.54
N LEU A 95 -7.15 3.00 10.82
CA LEU A 95 -8.15 3.39 9.82
C LEU A 95 -7.55 4.32 8.77
N GLY A 96 -6.71 5.27 9.18
CA GLY A 96 -6.03 6.19 8.27
C GLY A 96 -5.14 5.45 7.26
N ILE A 97 -4.29 4.53 7.73
CA ILE A 97 -3.41 3.74 6.84
C ILE A 97 -4.21 2.79 5.93
N ASN A 98 -5.26 2.14 6.45
CA ASN A 98 -6.11 1.27 5.63
C ASN A 98 -6.93 2.05 4.61
N ALA A 99 -7.32 3.29 4.92
CA ALA A 99 -8.01 4.16 3.96
C ALA A 99 -7.06 4.57 2.83
N VAL A 100 -5.80 4.89 3.15
CA VAL A 100 -4.77 5.12 2.12
C VAL A 100 -4.55 3.86 1.29
N MET A 101 -4.44 2.68 1.91
CA MET A 101 -4.28 1.41 1.18
C MET A 101 -5.47 1.12 0.25
N PHE A 102 -6.71 1.37 0.71
CA PHE A 102 -7.90 1.22 -0.12
C PHE A 102 -7.89 2.17 -1.31
N ILE A 103 -7.51 3.43 -1.11
CA ILE A 103 -7.37 4.41 -2.21
C ILE A 103 -6.24 4.01 -3.16
N HIS A 104 -5.13 3.50 -2.63
CA HIS A 104 -3.94 3.07 -3.37
C HIS A 104 -4.26 1.98 -4.40
N VAL A 105 -5.17 1.05 -4.09
CA VAL A 105 -5.68 0.04 -5.04
C VAL A 105 -6.13 0.68 -6.35
N PHE A 106 -6.88 1.78 -6.27
CA PHE A 106 -7.43 2.43 -7.47
C PHE A 106 -6.36 3.15 -8.27
N THR A 107 -5.21 3.49 -7.67
CA THR A 107 -4.07 4.01 -8.41
C THR A 107 -3.47 2.93 -9.31
N HIS A 108 -3.28 1.71 -8.81
CA HIS A 108 -2.82 0.57 -9.62
C HIS A 108 -3.80 0.23 -10.73
N LEU A 109 -5.08 0.12 -10.38
CA LEU A 109 -6.12 -0.18 -11.37
C LEU A 109 -6.20 0.91 -12.44
N GLY A 110 -6.17 2.18 -12.03
CA GLY A 110 -6.15 3.33 -12.93
C GLY A 110 -4.94 3.31 -13.86
N HIS A 111 -3.73 3.10 -13.32
CA HIS A 111 -2.52 2.98 -14.13
C HIS A 111 -2.60 1.82 -15.12
N ALA A 112 -3.06 0.63 -14.70
CA ALA A 112 -3.19 -0.53 -15.58
C ALA A 112 -4.18 -0.29 -16.73
N ILE A 113 -5.33 0.33 -16.44
CA ILE A 113 -6.35 0.68 -17.44
C ILE A 113 -5.81 1.73 -18.42
N LEU A 114 -5.24 2.83 -17.91
CA LEU A 114 -4.75 3.94 -18.73
C LEU A 114 -3.58 3.51 -19.63
N LEU A 115 -2.66 2.70 -19.10
CA LEU A 115 -1.51 2.20 -19.85
C LEU A 115 -1.84 0.97 -20.69
N ARG A 116 -3.03 0.38 -20.50
CA ARG A 116 -3.52 -0.87 -21.10
C ARG A 116 -2.52 -2.02 -20.96
N ARG A 117 -1.89 -2.11 -19.80
CA ARG A 117 -0.81 -3.05 -19.50
C ARG A 117 -0.85 -3.43 -18.04
N TYR A 118 -0.26 -4.58 -17.73
CA TYR A 118 0.13 -4.92 -16.37
C TYR A 118 0.97 -3.78 -15.77
N THR A 119 0.71 -3.44 -14.51
CA THR A 119 1.53 -2.54 -13.70
C THR A 119 1.85 -3.26 -12.38
N PRO A 120 3.09 -3.21 -11.89
CA PRO A 120 3.46 -3.79 -10.60
C PRO A 120 2.44 -3.45 -9.51
N GLY A 121 2.04 -4.44 -8.73
CA GLY A 121 1.06 -4.31 -7.65
C GLY A 121 -0.42 -4.46 -8.05
N VAL A 122 -0.77 -4.44 -9.34
CA VAL A 122 -2.20 -4.44 -9.75
C VAL A 122 -2.92 -5.75 -9.43
N VAL A 123 -2.22 -6.90 -9.50
CA VAL A 123 -2.87 -8.21 -9.31
C VAL A 123 -3.29 -8.37 -7.85
N THR A 124 -2.35 -8.16 -6.93
CA THR A 124 -2.59 -8.20 -5.48
C THR A 124 -3.44 -7.02 -5.01
N ALA A 125 -3.36 -5.84 -5.65
CA ALA A 125 -4.27 -4.74 -5.33
C ALA A 125 -5.74 -5.15 -5.53
N VAL A 126 -6.06 -5.79 -6.67
CA VAL A 126 -7.44 -6.19 -6.99
C VAL A 126 -7.86 -7.46 -6.22
N LEU A 127 -6.98 -8.45 -6.11
CA LEU A 127 -7.33 -9.76 -5.57
C LEU A 127 -7.16 -9.88 -4.05
N ILE A 128 -6.38 -9.00 -3.42
CA ILE A 128 -6.04 -9.09 -2.00
C ILE A 128 -6.41 -7.79 -1.29
N ALA A 129 -5.75 -6.67 -1.64
CA ALA A 129 -5.93 -5.41 -0.93
C ALA A 129 -7.38 -4.91 -1.00
N LEU A 130 -8.00 -4.93 -2.18
CA LEU A 130 -9.38 -4.49 -2.37
C LEU A 130 -10.40 -5.29 -1.54
N PRO A 131 -10.50 -6.63 -1.66
CA PRO A 131 -11.47 -7.40 -0.87
C PRO A 131 -11.16 -7.32 0.62
N TYR A 132 -9.88 -7.33 1.02
CA TYR A 132 -9.49 -7.17 2.41
C TYR A 132 -9.95 -5.82 2.98
N SER A 133 -9.59 -4.70 2.36
CA SER A 133 -9.91 -3.37 2.88
C SER A 133 -11.42 -3.10 2.85
N ALA A 134 -12.13 -3.54 1.82
CA ALA A 134 -13.59 -3.42 1.76
C ALA A 134 -14.27 -4.20 2.90
N TYR A 135 -13.84 -5.45 3.12
CA TYR A 135 -14.37 -6.28 4.19
C TYR A 135 -14.00 -5.77 5.58
N LEU A 136 -12.79 -5.23 5.78
CA LEU A 136 -12.36 -4.60 7.02
C LEU A 136 -13.30 -3.45 7.41
N PHE A 137 -13.55 -2.50 6.50
CA PHE A 137 -14.43 -1.37 6.80
C PHE A 137 -15.87 -1.79 7.04
N TYR A 138 -16.37 -2.74 6.26
CA TYR A 138 -17.68 -3.36 6.52
C TYR A 138 -17.72 -3.96 7.93
N ARG A 139 -16.76 -4.81 8.29
CA ARG A 139 -16.77 -5.55 9.56
C ARG A 139 -16.72 -4.63 10.77
N LEU A 140 -15.81 -3.65 10.76
CA LEU A 140 -15.66 -2.73 11.88
C LEU A 140 -16.88 -1.82 12.07
N THR A 141 -17.58 -1.48 10.99
CA THR A 141 -18.81 -0.66 11.06
C THR A 141 -20.04 -1.48 11.42
N ASP A 142 -20.16 -2.69 10.90
CA ASP A 142 -21.25 -3.64 11.18
C ASP A 142 -21.28 -4.07 12.66
N GLU A 143 -20.10 -4.27 13.27
CA GLU A 143 -19.98 -4.56 14.70
C GLU A 143 -20.09 -3.32 15.60
N GLY A 144 -20.20 -2.12 15.03
CA GLY A 144 -20.25 -0.87 15.78
C GLY A 144 -18.95 -0.50 16.50
N LEU A 145 -17.82 -1.10 16.12
CA LEU A 145 -16.50 -0.76 16.67
C LEU A 145 -16.04 0.62 16.21
N VAL A 146 -16.41 1.02 14.99
CA VAL A 146 -16.13 2.33 14.41
C VAL A 146 -17.32 2.79 13.56
N SER A 147 -17.47 4.09 13.37
CA SER A 147 -18.44 4.70 12.47
C SER A 147 -17.81 5.10 11.14
N TRP A 148 -18.63 5.22 10.08
CA TRP A 148 -18.19 5.81 8.81
C TRP A 148 -17.59 7.21 8.98
N LYS A 149 -18.09 7.99 9.93
CA LYS A 149 -17.55 9.31 10.27
C LYS A 149 -16.10 9.19 10.78
N GLU A 150 -15.82 8.23 11.66
CA GLU A 150 -14.46 8.00 12.18
C GLU A 150 -13.50 7.54 11.08
N ILE A 151 -13.94 6.71 10.14
CA ILE A 151 -13.13 6.34 8.96
C ILE A 151 -12.74 7.60 8.17
N TRP A 152 -13.71 8.47 7.85
CA TRP A 152 -13.44 9.72 7.14
C TRP A 152 -12.52 10.67 7.92
N MET A 153 -12.76 10.83 9.21
CA MET A 153 -11.92 11.65 10.10
C MET A 153 -10.51 11.07 10.30
N SER A 154 -10.31 9.78 9.99
CA SER A 154 -9.02 9.13 10.13
C SER A 154 -8.08 9.34 8.93
N LEU A 155 -8.58 9.86 7.80
CA LEU A 155 -7.77 10.12 6.60
C LEU A 155 -6.49 10.96 6.87
N PRO A 156 -6.52 12.05 7.66
CA PRO A 156 -5.31 12.82 7.96
C PRO A 156 -4.24 12.00 8.69
N TYR A 157 -4.61 10.98 9.45
CA TYR A 157 -3.63 10.11 10.12
C TYR A 157 -2.85 9.25 9.11
N GLY A 158 -3.46 8.92 7.97
CA GLY A 158 -2.76 8.28 6.85
C GLY A 158 -1.66 9.14 6.23
N ALA A 159 -1.69 10.47 6.44
CA ALA A 159 -0.63 11.35 5.95
C ALA A 159 0.73 11.09 6.62
N ILE A 160 0.78 10.36 7.75
CA ILE A 160 2.05 9.93 8.37
C ILE A 160 2.89 9.03 7.44
N LEU A 161 2.26 8.40 6.46
CA LEU A 161 2.95 7.60 5.45
C LEU A 161 3.86 8.46 4.56
N ILE A 162 3.50 9.72 4.30
CA ILE A 162 4.29 10.60 3.43
C ILE A 162 5.72 10.81 3.96
N PRO A 163 5.92 11.29 5.21
CA PRO A 163 7.26 11.43 5.75
C PRO A 163 7.95 10.07 5.95
N LEU A 164 7.21 9.01 6.29
CA LEU A 164 7.77 7.67 6.48
C LEU A 164 8.35 7.08 5.20
N VAL A 165 7.58 7.08 4.11
CA VAL A 165 8.01 6.65 2.78
C VAL A 165 9.12 7.55 2.25
N GLY A 166 8.99 8.87 2.45
CA GLY A 166 10.03 9.83 2.06
C GLY A 166 11.38 9.54 2.72
N PHE A 167 11.36 9.28 4.04
CA PHE A 167 12.54 8.88 4.78
C PHE A 167 13.09 7.53 4.30
N GLY A 168 12.24 6.51 4.14
CA GLY A 168 12.64 5.19 3.64
C GLY A 168 13.26 5.25 2.24
N TYR A 169 12.71 6.07 1.34
CA TYR A 169 13.29 6.32 0.02
C TYR A 169 14.69 6.98 0.10
N LEU A 170 14.88 7.95 1.00
CA LEU A 170 16.19 8.56 1.21
C LEU A 170 17.18 7.54 1.79
N ALA A 171 16.77 6.78 2.80
CA ALA A 171 17.58 5.72 3.40
C ALA A 171 17.97 4.65 2.37
N GLY A 172 17.06 4.27 1.48
CA GLY A 172 17.31 3.29 0.42
C GLY A 172 18.45 3.67 -0.53
N LYS A 173 18.71 4.97 -0.74
CA LYS A 173 19.86 5.42 -1.54
C LYS A 173 21.20 5.08 -0.90
N TYR A 174 21.25 5.01 0.43
CA TYR A 174 22.45 4.74 1.22
C TYR A 174 22.56 3.28 1.66
N LEU A 175 21.43 2.62 1.92
CA LEU A 175 21.38 1.27 2.48
C LEU A 175 21.35 0.17 1.42
N ALA A 176 20.91 0.47 0.20
CA ALA A 176 20.76 -0.52 -0.87
C ALA A 176 21.56 -0.13 -2.11
N PRO A 177 22.19 -1.11 -2.79
CA PRO A 177 23.05 -0.87 -3.92
C PRO A 177 22.31 -0.14 -5.03
N ALA A 178 23.02 0.78 -5.70
CA ALA A 178 22.57 1.31 -6.97
C ALA A 178 22.62 0.20 -8.02
N ARG A 179 21.78 0.33 -9.04
CA ARG A 179 21.98 -0.44 -10.28
C ARG A 179 23.36 -0.08 -10.85
N GLU A 180 24.20 -1.08 -11.06
CA GLU A 180 25.44 -0.92 -11.83
C GLU A 180 25.09 -0.50 -13.26
N ALA A 181 25.82 0.48 -13.79
CA ALA A 181 25.54 1.10 -15.08
C ALA A 181 25.98 0.23 -16.25
#